data_AF-A0A5F9CI36-F1
#
_entry.id   AF-A0A5F9CI36-F1
#
_cell.length_a   1.000
_cell.length_b   1.000
_cell.length_c   1.000
_cell.angle_alpha   90.00
_cell.angle_beta   90.00
_cell.angle_gamma   90.00
#
_symmetry.space_group_name_H-M   'P 1'
#
loop_
_entity.id
_entity.type
_entity.pdbx_description
1 polymer ?
#
loop_
_entity_poly.entity_id
_entity_poly.type
_entity_poly.pdbx_seq_one_letter_code
_entity_poly.pdbx_strand_id
1 'polypeptide(L)' 'MGALVGLRVAIGPCRMLQYCLQGLFHQALKIRDVYWKIYNSIYIGSQDALIANYPRIYNDKNTYIRYELD' A
#
# COMPACT_ATOMS: atom_id res chain seq x y z
N MET A 1 -3.53 -5.33 15.92
CA MET A 1 -3.87 -5.29 14.48
C MET A 1 -5.36 -5.18 14.18
N GLY A 2 -6.28 -5.66 15.03
CA GLY A 2 -7.72 -5.58 14.76
C GLY A 2 -8.25 -4.17 14.46
N ALA A 3 -7.78 -3.15 15.18
CA ALA A 3 -8.18 -1.76 14.93
C ALA A 3 -7.82 -1.25 13.52
N LEU A 4 -6.65 -1.61 12.98
CA LEU A 4 -6.25 -1.23 11.62
C LEU A 4 -7.15 -1.88 10.56
N VAL A 5 -7.59 -3.12 10.79
CA VAL A 5 -8.54 -3.80 9.90
C VAL A 5 -9.90 -3.12 9.94
N GLY A 6 -10.38 -2.72 11.13
CA GLY A 6 -11.61 -1.95 11.27
C GLY A 6 -11.53 -0.60 10.56
N LEU A 7 -10.44 0.15 10.77
CA LEU A 7 -10.21 1.44 10.11
C LEU A 7 -10.09 1.30 8.59
N ARG A 8 -9.49 0.21 8.08
CA ARG A 8 -9.46 -0.08 6.63
C ARG A 8 -10.85 -0.18 6.04
N VAL A 9 -11.80 -0.82 6.73
CA VAL A 9 -13.18 -0.95 6.24
C VAL A 9 -13.97 0.35 6.42
N ALA A 10 -13.79 1.05 7.54
CA ALA A 10 -14.56 2.26 7.85
C ALA A 10 -14.09 3.50 7.06
N ILE A 11 -12.78 3.73 6.97
CA ILE A 11 -12.18 4.90 6.30
C ILE A 11 -11.86 4.57 4.82
N GLY A 12 -11.62 3.30 4.53
CA GLY A 12 -11.25 2.82 3.20
C GLY A 12 -9.75 2.49 3.08
N PRO A 13 -9.41 1.61 2.11
CA PRO A 13 -8.04 1.13 1.93
C PRO A 13 -7.08 2.19 1.37
N CYS A 14 -7.59 3.21 0.69
CA CYS A 14 -6.79 4.33 0.15
C CYS A 14 -5.98 5.04 1.24
N ARG A 15 -6.65 5.51 2.29
CA ARG A 15 -5.99 6.21 3.42
C ARG A 15 -5.00 5.29 4.13
N MET A 16 -5.37 4.02 4.35
CA MET A 16 -4.48 3.06 4.98
C MET A 16 -3.21 2.81 4.15
N LEU A 17 -3.34 2.70 2.83
CA LEU A 17 -2.20 2.57 1.93
C LEU A 17 -1.30 3.81 2.00
N GLN A 18 -1.87 5.02 1.99
CA GLN A 18 -1.11 6.28 2.06
C GLN A 18 -0.21 6.36 3.30
N TYR A 19 -0.69 5.92 4.47
CA TYR A 19 0.14 5.85 5.69
C TYR A 19 1.15 4.69 5.64
N CYS A 20 0.79 3.57 5.02
CA CYS A 20 1.64 2.39 4.93
C CYS A 20 2.86 2.58 4.00
N LEU A 21 2.73 3.36 2.92
CA LEU A 21 3.78 3.54 1.91
C LEU A 21 5.10 4.06 2.49
N GLN A 22 5.06 4.92 3.52
CA GLN A 22 6.26 5.54 4.10
C GLN A 22 7.24 4.54 4.71
N GLY A 23 6.72 3.44 5.30
CA GLY A 23 7.54 2.44 5.97
C GLY A 23 7.86 1.21 5.12
N LEU A 24 7.26 1.08 3.94
CA LEU A 24 7.31 -0.14 3.12
C LEU A 24 8.72 -0.43 2.58
N PHE A 25 9.44 0.62 2.16
CA PHE A 25 10.82 0.53 1.66
C PHE A 25 11.83 1.20 2.59
N HIS A 26 11.49 1.32 3.87
CA HIS A 26 12.38 1.90 4.87
C HIS A 26 13.69 1.10 4.98
N GLN A 27 14.81 1.80 5.23
CA GLN A 27 16.15 1.19 5.30
C GLN A 27 16.28 0.19 6.47
N ALA A 28 15.69 0.53 7.62
CA ALA A 28 15.70 -0.33 8.80
C ALA A 28 14.77 -1.55 8.65
N LEU A 29 15.34 -2.75 8.81
CA LEU A 29 14.65 -4.03 8.72
C LEU A 29 13.42 -4.11 9.65
N LYS A 30 13.59 -3.73 10.92
CA LYS A 30 12.52 -3.78 11.93
C LYS A 30 11.28 -2.96 11.55
N ILE A 31 11.48 -1.82 10.88
CA ILE A 31 10.37 -0.97 10.42
C ILE A 31 9.69 -1.68 9.25
N ARG A 32 10.48 -2.13 8.28
CA ARG A 32 9.96 -2.80 7.10
C ARG A 32 9.12 -4.03 7.46
N ASP A 33 9.58 -4.87 8.38
CA ASP A 33 8.85 -6.08 8.81
C ASP A 33 7.43 -5.77 9.31
N VAL A 34 7.26 -4.71 10.09
CA VAL A 34 5.95 -4.30 10.61
C VAL A 34 5.07 -3.71 9.50
N TYR A 35 5.63 -2.86 8.64
CA TYR A 35 4.88 -2.21 7.58
C TYR A 35 4.43 -3.19 6.49
N TRP A 36 5.25 -4.16 6.11
CA TRP A 36 4.84 -5.22 5.20
C TRP A 36 3.72 -6.08 5.80
N LYS A 37 3.74 -6.33 7.11
CA LYS A 37 2.64 -7.04 7.77
C LYS A 37 1.32 -6.27 7.68
N ILE A 38 1.36 -4.95 7.83
CA ILE A 38 0.19 -4.07 7.67
C ILE A 38 -0.27 -4.07 6.20
N TYR A 39 0.64 -3.91 5.25
CA TYR A 39 0.35 -3.96 3.83
C TYR A 39 -0.35 -5.27 3.43
N ASN A 40 0.16 -6.41 3.88
CA ASN A 40 -0.43 -7.72 3.62
C ASN A 40 -1.88 -7.80 4.10
N SER A 41 -2.18 -7.22 5.27
CA SER A 41 -3.55 -7.20 5.81
C SER A 41 -4.50 -6.31 4.99
N ILE A 42 -4.00 -5.19 4.44
CA ILE A 42 -4.78 -4.32 3.55
C ILE A 42 -5.02 -5.02 2.21
N TYR A 43 -3.96 -5.61 1.64
CA TYR A 43 -3.99 -6.30 0.36
C TYR A 43 -5.01 -7.43 0.34
N ILE A 44 -4.97 -8.32 1.34
CA ILE A 44 -5.89 -9.47 1.42
C ILE A 44 -7.36 -9.03 1.50
N GLY A 45 -7.66 -7.92 2.17
CA GLY A 45 -9.05 -7.55 2.43
C GLY A 45 -9.71 -6.64 1.40
N SER A 46 -8.95 -6.02 0.51
CA SER A 46 -9.49 -5.05 -0.45
C SER A 46 -8.54 -4.83 -1.63
N GLN A 47 -8.08 -5.92 -2.24
CA GLN A 47 -7.09 -5.90 -3.32
C GLN A 47 -7.54 -5.04 -4.51
N ASP A 48 -8.77 -5.24 -4.99
CA ASP A 48 -9.30 -4.55 -6.17
C ASP A 48 -9.33 -3.02 -5.98
N ALA A 49 -9.79 -2.58 -4.80
CA ALA A 49 -9.81 -1.17 -4.43
C ALA A 49 -8.41 -0.52 -4.35
N LEU A 50 -7.32 -1.30 -4.25
CA LEU A 50 -5.97 -0.73 -4.26
C LEU A 50 -5.50 -0.30 -5.65
N ILE A 51 -6.05 -0.88 -6.72
CA ILE A 51 -5.63 -0.58 -8.10
C ILE A 51 -5.71 0.93 -8.39
N ALA A 52 -6.80 1.56 -7.98
CA ALA A 52 -7.03 3.00 -8.13
C ALA A 52 -6.13 3.88 -7.24
N ASN A 53 -5.48 3.29 -6.23
CA ASN A 53 -4.79 4.04 -5.16
C ASN A 53 -3.27 3.83 -5.12
N TYR A 54 -2.71 2.94 -5.95
CA TYR A 54 -1.26 2.80 -6.05
C TYR A 54 -0.61 4.11 -6.55
N PRO A 55 0.51 4.53 -5.93
CA PRO A 55 1.21 5.72 -6.38
C PRO A 55 1.78 5.52 -7.77
N ARG A 56 1.87 6.61 -8.55
CA ARG A 56 2.57 6.58 -9.83
C ARG A 56 4.06 6.43 -9.59
N ILE A 57 4.66 5.38 -10.16
CA ILE A 57 6.09 5.14 -10.11
C ILE A 57 6.64 5.40 -11.52
N TYR A 58 7.59 6.33 -11.62
CA TYR A 58 8.21 6.67 -12.89
C TYR A 58 9.13 5.54 -13.37
N ASN A 59 9.22 5.40 -14.69
CA ASN A 59 10.12 4.43 -15.31
C ASN A 59 11.59 4.78 -14.99
N ASP A 60 12.42 3.74 -14.88
CA ASP A 60 13.87 3.84 -14.82
C ASP A 60 14.44 2.89 -15.89
N LYS A 61 15.29 1.92 -15.54
CA LYS A 61 15.71 0.84 -16.43
C LYS A 61 14.56 -0.07 -16.88
N ASN A 62 13.45 -0.05 -16.13
CA ASN A 62 12.26 -0.84 -16.37
C ASN A 62 11.05 0.08 -16.57
N THR A 63 10.01 -0.46 -17.21
CA THR A 63 8.71 0.19 -17.38
C THR A 63 7.80 -0.11 -16.18
N TYR A 64 7.41 0.93 -15.44
CA TYR A 64 6.58 0.86 -14.24
C TYR A 64 5.26 1.65 -14.33
N ILE A 65 5.16 2.60 -15.27
CA ILE A 65 3.94 3.38 -15.49
C ILE A 65 2.84 2.49 -16.08
N ARG A 66 1.62 2.66 -15.57
CA ARG A 66 0.38 2.04 -16.08
C ARG A 66 -0.30 3.00 -17.03
N TYR A 67 0.05 2.92 -18.31
CA TYR A 67 -0.39 3.86 -19.34
C TYR A 67 -1.90 3.77 -19.63
N GLU A 68 -2.53 2.64 -19.31
CA GLU A 68 -3.97 2.42 -19.49
C GLU A 68 -4.84 3.26 -18.54
N LEU A 69 -4.22 3.91 -17.53
CA LEU A 69 -4.89 4.74 -16.53
C LEU A 69 -4.65 6.25 -16.73
N ASP A 70 -3.88 6.63 -17.76
CA ASP A 70 -3.66 8.01 -18.18
C ASP A 70 -4.64 8.41 -19.29
#